data_AF-A0A7C7RRU1-F1
#
_entry.id   AF-A0A7C7RRU1-F1
#
_cell.length_a   1.000
_cell.length_b   1.000
_cell.length_c   1.000
_cell.angle_alpha   90.00
_cell.angle_beta   90.00
_cell.angle_gamma   90.00
#
_symmetry.space_group_name_H-M   'P 1'
#
loop_
_entity.id
_entity.type
_entity.pdbx_description
1 polymer ?
#
loop_
_entity_poly.entity_id
_entity_poly.type
_entity_poly.pdbx_seq_one_letter_code
_entity_poly.pdbx_strand_id
1 'polypeptide(L)'
;MIATDISIWIAAFFTIAATSYVFKDNIIFKFAEYTFIGVAAGHAVVMGFENVKKYGWSHLAAGEYIYIIPFIVGVLLYFRYHPKYYWLYRYGIAFLVGQGIGLAMRAAVHTDFIKMIAATAGPLVTETALGTLNSLIIFILVVTSLSHFVFTIKEVHMGTVAWIPRIGRYGMLLAFGAAFGNTVMTRFSQYQGRMLFLLRDWLGIA
;
A
#
# COMPACT_ATOMS: atom_id res chain seq x y z
N MET A 1 1.90 -34.45 9.31
CA MET A 1 2.68 -35.22 8.30
C MET A 1 3.54 -34.22 7.55
N ILE A 2 4.83 -34.51 7.35
CA ILE A 2 5.75 -33.61 6.65
C ILE A 2 5.35 -33.48 5.18
N ALA A 3 5.46 -32.29 4.61
CA ALA A 3 5.16 -32.04 3.20
C ALA A 3 5.94 -32.95 2.25
N THR A 4 5.24 -33.52 1.26
CA THR A 4 5.82 -34.30 0.17
C THR A 4 6.20 -33.46 -1.05
N ASP A 5 5.64 -32.25 -1.16
CA ASP A 5 5.81 -31.40 -2.34
C ASP A 5 7.13 -30.63 -2.32
N ILE A 6 7.91 -30.76 -3.40
CA ILE A 6 9.22 -30.09 -3.53
C ILE A 6 9.12 -28.56 -3.50
N SER A 7 7.99 -28.01 -3.96
CA SER A 7 7.72 -26.57 -3.92
C SER A 7 7.64 -26.03 -2.50
N ILE A 8 7.05 -26.80 -1.58
CA ILE A 8 6.93 -26.45 -0.16
C ILE A 8 8.32 -26.45 0.50
N TRP A 9 9.17 -27.42 0.15
CA TRP A 9 10.54 -27.49 0.62
C TRP A 9 11.39 -26.30 0.16
N ILE A 10 11.27 -25.91 -1.11
CA ILE A 10 11.96 -24.73 -1.64
C ILE A 10 11.48 -23.46 -0.92
N ALA A 11 10.16 -23.31 -0.75
CA ALA A 11 9.58 -22.16 -0.05
C ALA A 11 9.99 -22.12 1.44
N ALA A 12 10.07 -23.28 2.11
CA ALA A 12 10.53 -23.37 3.49
C ALA A 12 12.00 -22.96 3.61
N PHE A 13 12.87 -23.46 2.72
CA PHE A 13 14.28 -23.07 2.65
C PHE A 13 14.44 -21.56 2.49
N PHE A 14 13.76 -20.94 1.51
CA PHE A 14 13.85 -19.49 1.31
C PHE A 14 13.26 -18.68 2.47
N THR A 15 12.22 -19.19 3.13
CA THR A 15 11.64 -18.54 4.33
C THR A 15 12.66 -18.52 5.48
N ILE A 16 13.34 -19.65 5.72
CA ILE A 16 14.38 -19.75 6.75
C ILE A 16 15.59 -18.89 6.38
N ALA A 17 16.04 -18.97 5.12
CA ALA A 17 17.16 -18.19 4.61
C ALA A 17 16.92 -16.68 4.74
N ALA A 18 15.70 -16.20 4.43
CA ALA A 18 15.32 -14.81 4.62
C ALA A 18 15.28 -14.42 6.10
N THR A 19 14.76 -15.31 6.96
CA THR A 19 14.68 -15.07 8.42
C THR A 19 16.08 -15.03 9.08
N SER A 20 17.08 -15.67 8.46
CA SER A 20 18.47 -15.67 8.96
C SER A 20 19.07 -14.26 9.08
N TYR A 21 18.51 -13.25 8.41
CA TYR A 21 18.92 -11.84 8.56
C TYR A 21 18.97 -11.37 10.03
N VAL A 22 18.12 -11.92 10.90
CA VAL A 22 18.09 -11.61 12.34
C VAL A 22 19.45 -11.87 13.00
N PHE A 23 20.24 -12.82 12.49
CA PHE A 23 21.54 -13.22 13.04
C PHE A 23 22.75 -12.52 12.40
N LYS A 24 22.55 -11.33 11.82
CA LYS A 24 23.50 -10.55 11.00
C LYS A 24 23.56 -10.99 9.53
N ASP A 25 24.24 -10.15 8.74
CA ASP A 25 24.46 -10.33 7.31
C ASP A 25 25.25 -11.62 7.03
N ASN A 26 24.55 -12.64 6.52
CA ASN A 26 25.07 -14.00 6.34
C ASN A 26 24.96 -14.44 4.87
N ILE A 27 25.79 -15.39 4.46
CA ILE A 27 25.87 -15.84 3.05
C ILE A 27 24.54 -16.43 2.58
N ILE A 28 23.82 -17.12 3.46
CA ILE A 28 22.54 -17.79 3.15
C ILE A 28 21.45 -16.74 2.83
N PHE A 29 21.41 -15.65 3.60
CA PHE A 29 20.51 -14.53 3.39
C PHE A 29 20.85 -13.82 2.08
N LYS A 30 22.13 -13.52 1.81
CA LYS A 30 22.56 -12.90 0.53
C LYS A 30 22.18 -13.75 -0.67
N PHE A 31 22.34 -15.07 -0.57
CA PHE A 31 21.92 -15.99 -1.62
C PHE A 31 20.40 -15.91 -1.88
N ALA A 32 19.60 -15.90 -0.82
CA ALA A 32 18.15 -15.73 -0.93
C ALA A 32 17.77 -14.36 -1.52
N GLU A 33 18.44 -13.29 -1.10
CA GLU A 33 18.23 -11.93 -1.59
C GLU A 33 18.55 -11.82 -3.08
N TYR A 34 19.72 -12.25 -3.54
CA TYR A 34 20.09 -12.19 -4.95
C TYR A 34 19.18 -13.06 -5.82
N THR A 35 18.81 -14.25 -5.34
CA THR A 35 17.86 -15.11 -6.05
C THR A 35 16.50 -14.44 -6.16
N PHE A 36 16.00 -13.85 -5.07
CA PHE A 36 14.73 -13.16 -5.05
C PHE A 36 14.72 -11.94 -6.00
N ILE A 37 15.78 -11.13 -5.99
CA ILE A 37 15.92 -9.99 -6.90
C ILE A 37 15.96 -10.47 -8.36
N GLY A 38 16.69 -11.55 -8.65
CA GLY A 38 16.77 -12.13 -9.99
C GLY A 38 15.41 -12.64 -10.49
N VAL A 39 14.68 -13.38 -9.66
CA VAL A 39 13.32 -13.86 -9.97
C VAL A 39 12.36 -12.69 -10.14
N ALA A 40 12.43 -11.68 -9.26
CA ALA A 40 11.59 -10.48 -9.35
C ALA A 40 11.85 -9.71 -10.65
N ALA A 41 13.11 -9.55 -11.06
CA ALA A 41 13.47 -8.92 -12.32
C ALA A 41 12.97 -9.73 -13.53
N GLY A 42 13.16 -11.06 -13.52
CA GLY A 42 12.66 -11.94 -14.59
C GLY A 42 11.13 -11.90 -14.70
N HIS A 43 10.43 -11.98 -13.57
CA HIS A 43 8.98 -11.86 -13.52
C HIS A 43 8.48 -10.50 -14.01
N ALA A 44 9.16 -9.41 -13.63
CA ALA A 44 8.83 -8.07 -14.11
C ALA A 44 8.98 -7.94 -15.63
N VAL A 45 9.99 -8.57 -16.24
CA VAL A 45 10.16 -8.61 -17.70
C VAL A 45 9.01 -9.36 -18.37
N VAL A 46 8.64 -10.54 -17.85
CA VAL A 46 7.53 -11.33 -18.39
C VAL A 46 6.21 -10.57 -18.28
N MET A 47 5.90 -10.02 -17.10
CA MET A 47 4.72 -9.18 -16.92
C MET A 47 4.72 -7.96 -17.84
N GLY A 48 5.89 -7.33 -18.05
CA GLY A 48 6.03 -6.22 -18.99
C GLY A 48 5.64 -6.63 -20.41
N PHE A 49 6.14 -7.77 -20.88
CA PHE A 49 5.81 -8.30 -22.20
C PHE A 49 4.32 -8.66 -22.31
N GLU A 50 3.76 -9.35 -21.31
CA GLU A 50 2.33 -9.68 -21.28
C GLU A 50 1.44 -8.43 -21.26
N ASN A 51 1.82 -7.39 -20.51
CA ASN A 51 1.09 -6.13 -20.48
C ASN A 51 1.09 -5.43 -21.83
N VAL A 52 2.24 -5.40 -22.52
CA VAL A 52 2.33 -4.83 -23.87
C VAL A 52 1.47 -5.62 -24.85
N LYS A 53 1.49 -6.96 -24.78
CA LYS A 53 0.66 -7.81 -25.65
C LYS A 53 -0.83 -7.62 -25.37
N LYS A 54 -1.24 -7.68 -24.10
CA LYS A 54 -2.64 -7.67 -23.68
C LYS A 54 -3.25 -6.28 -23.79
N TYR A 55 -2.60 -5.25 -23.25
CA TYR A 55 -3.16 -3.89 -23.21
C TYR A 55 -2.75 -3.03 -24.40
N GLY A 56 -1.66 -3.35 -25.10
CA GLY A 56 -1.21 -2.61 -26.28
C GLY A 56 -1.61 -3.28 -27.58
N TRP A 57 -1.00 -4.43 -27.87
CA TRP A 57 -1.10 -5.08 -29.18
C TRP A 57 -2.52 -5.58 -29.49
N SER A 58 -3.22 -6.16 -28.51
CA SER A 58 -4.57 -6.69 -28.74
C SER A 58 -5.58 -5.60 -29.12
N HIS A 59 -5.50 -4.43 -28.47
CA HIS A 59 -6.34 -3.27 -28.75
C HIS A 59 -5.99 -2.62 -30.10
N LEU A 60 -4.69 -2.55 -30.42
CA LEU A 60 -4.26 -2.06 -31.73
C LEU A 60 -4.73 -2.97 -32.87
N ALA A 61 -4.67 -4.29 -32.68
CA ALA A 61 -5.18 -5.28 -33.62
C ALA A 61 -6.72 -5.23 -33.74
N ALA A 62 -7.42 -4.79 -32.70
CA ALA A 62 -8.87 -4.55 -32.71
C ALA A 62 -9.28 -3.25 -33.43
N GLY A 63 -8.33 -2.47 -33.96
CA GLY A 63 -8.59 -1.24 -34.72
C GLY A 63 -8.58 0.04 -33.87
N GLU A 64 -8.20 -0.03 -32.60
CA GLU A 64 -8.14 1.13 -31.72
C GLU A 64 -6.78 1.85 -31.88
N TYR A 65 -6.69 2.76 -32.84
CA TYR A 65 -5.44 3.48 -33.17
C TYR A 65 -4.88 4.35 -32.03
N ILE A 66 -5.67 4.66 -31.01
CA ILE A 66 -5.23 5.45 -29.84
C ILE A 66 -4.11 4.76 -29.06
N TYR A 67 -4.02 3.42 -29.13
CA TYR A 67 -3.01 2.63 -28.43
C TYR A 67 -1.60 2.75 -29.02
N ILE A 68 -1.44 3.39 -30.19
CA ILE A 68 -0.13 3.75 -30.75
C ILE A 68 0.62 4.71 -29.81
N ILE A 69 -0.11 5.60 -29.11
CA ILE A 69 0.49 6.59 -28.21
C ILE A 69 1.32 5.91 -27.09
N PRO A 70 0.79 4.94 -26.32
CA PRO A 70 1.58 4.15 -25.36
C PRO A 70 2.84 3.52 -25.94
N PHE A 71 2.80 2.99 -27.18
CA PHE A 71 3.98 2.40 -27.81
C PHE A 71 5.05 3.45 -28.11
N ILE A 72 4.66 4.61 -28.64
CA ILE A 72 5.58 5.72 -28.87
C ILE A 72 6.22 6.15 -27.54
N VAL A 73 5.41 6.37 -26.51
CA VAL A 73 5.88 6.71 -25.15
C VAL A 73 6.84 5.64 -24.61
N GLY A 74 6.55 4.36 -24.84
CA GLY A 74 7.43 3.25 -24.47
C GLY A 74 8.77 3.30 -25.19
N VAL A 75 8.79 3.57 -26.49
CA VAL A 75 10.02 3.74 -27.27
C VAL A 75 10.82 4.95 -26.78
N LEU A 76 10.15 6.06 -26.43
CA LEU A 76 10.80 7.25 -25.87
C LEU A 76 11.63 6.93 -24.62
N LEU A 77 11.24 5.93 -23.83
CA LEU A 77 11.97 5.53 -22.63
C LEU A 77 13.36 4.95 -22.92
N TYR A 78 13.57 4.31 -24.08
CA TYR A 78 14.87 3.73 -24.45
C TYR A 78 15.91 4.79 -24.83
N PHE A 79 15.49 6.01 -25.17
CA PHE A 79 16.42 7.12 -25.40
C PHE A 79 17.19 7.55 -24.15
N ARG A 80 16.86 7.00 -22.96
CA ARG A 80 17.68 7.12 -21.75
C ARG A 80 19.14 6.71 -21.97
N TYR A 81 19.38 5.73 -22.83
CA TYR A 81 20.72 5.19 -23.08
C TYR A 81 21.49 5.97 -24.16
N HIS A 82 20.85 6.88 -24.89
CA HIS A 82 21.49 7.61 -25.98
C HIS A 82 21.97 8.99 -25.52
N PRO A 83 23.27 9.34 -25.62
CA PRO A 83 23.81 10.59 -25.08
C PRO A 83 23.24 11.84 -25.77
N LYS A 84 23.05 11.81 -27.10
CA LYS A 84 22.53 12.94 -27.89
C LYS A 84 21.02 13.19 -27.75
N TYR A 85 20.22 12.14 -27.61
CA TYR A 85 18.75 12.18 -27.66
C TYR A 85 18.10 11.95 -26.29
N TYR A 86 18.88 12.01 -25.21
CA TYR A 86 18.44 11.84 -23.83
C TYR A 86 17.22 12.69 -23.46
N TRP A 87 17.05 13.87 -24.06
CA TRP A 87 15.91 14.75 -23.76
C TRP A 87 14.54 14.12 -24.11
N LEU A 88 14.48 13.20 -25.08
CA LEU A 88 13.23 12.51 -25.47
C LEU A 88 12.69 11.63 -24.34
N TYR A 89 13.58 11.05 -23.53
CA TYR A 89 13.21 10.24 -22.36
C TYR A 89 12.34 11.01 -21.36
N ARG A 90 12.51 12.34 -21.26
CA ARG A 90 11.76 13.17 -20.31
C ARG A 90 10.26 13.15 -20.58
N TYR A 91 9.83 13.10 -21.84
CA TYR A 91 8.40 12.99 -22.17
C TYR A 91 7.83 11.64 -21.78
N GLY A 92 8.60 10.56 -21.98
CA GLY A 92 8.22 9.22 -21.56
C GLY A 92 7.98 9.14 -20.05
N ILE A 93 8.92 9.69 -19.28
CA ILE A 93 8.80 9.74 -17.81
C ILE A 93 7.71 10.70 -17.35
N ALA A 94 7.51 11.85 -18.01
CA ALA A 94 6.43 12.77 -17.67
C ALA A 94 5.07 12.09 -17.77
N PHE A 95 4.85 11.23 -18.78
CA PHE A 95 3.63 10.44 -18.90
C PHE A 95 3.46 9.44 -17.75
N LEU A 96 4.53 8.70 -17.41
CA LEU A 96 4.49 7.73 -16.30
C LEU A 96 4.22 8.40 -14.96
N VAL A 97 4.89 9.52 -14.68
CA VAL A 97 4.69 10.31 -13.45
C VAL A 97 3.29 10.92 -13.44
N GLY A 98 2.83 11.46 -14.56
CA GLY A 98 1.48 12.03 -14.70
C GLY A 98 0.38 11.01 -14.41
N GLN A 99 0.51 9.78 -14.94
CA GLN A 99 -0.37 8.66 -14.61
C GLN A 99 -0.31 8.30 -13.12
N GLY A 100 0.89 8.22 -12.55
CA GLY A 100 1.08 7.92 -11.13
C GLY A 100 0.40 8.95 -10.22
N ILE A 101 0.61 10.24 -10.50
CA ILE A 101 -0.01 11.34 -9.76
C ILE A 101 -1.54 11.33 -9.97
N GLY A 102 -2.01 11.14 -11.20
CA GLY A 102 -3.45 11.12 -11.50
C GLY A 102 -4.18 9.99 -10.76
N LEU A 103 -3.61 8.78 -10.77
CA LEU A 103 -4.16 7.62 -10.07
C LEU A 103 -4.13 7.84 -8.55
N ALA A 104 -2.99 8.32 -8.02
CA ALA A 104 -2.84 8.60 -6.59
C ALA A 104 -3.80 9.70 -6.13
N MET A 105 -3.96 10.78 -6.88
CA MET A 105 -4.89 11.87 -6.58
C MET A 105 -6.33 11.38 -6.58
N ARG A 106 -6.74 10.60 -7.60
CA ARG A 106 -8.08 10.00 -7.62
C ARG A 106 -8.30 9.06 -6.44
N ALA A 107 -7.32 8.21 -6.14
CA ALA A 107 -7.40 7.27 -5.03
C ALA A 107 -7.51 7.99 -3.68
N ALA A 108 -6.67 9.00 -3.45
CA ALA A 108 -6.66 9.80 -2.22
C ALA A 108 -7.98 10.56 -2.05
N VAL A 109 -8.46 11.25 -3.08
CA VAL A 109 -9.73 12.00 -3.00
C VAL A 109 -10.91 11.07 -2.76
N HIS A 110 -11.01 9.97 -3.53
CA HIS A 110 -12.17 9.10 -3.45
C HIS A 110 -12.16 8.21 -2.19
N THR A 111 -11.01 7.62 -1.87
CA THR A 111 -10.91 6.61 -0.80
C THR A 111 -10.64 7.26 0.54
N ASP A 112 -9.73 8.23 0.61
CA ASP A 112 -9.32 8.78 1.89
C ASP A 112 -10.24 9.93 2.32
N PHE A 113 -10.69 10.80 1.40
CA PHE A 113 -11.57 11.91 1.77
C PHE A 113 -13.05 11.55 1.72
N ILE A 114 -13.57 11.17 0.55
CA ILE A 114 -15.02 10.98 0.37
C ILE A 114 -15.56 9.84 1.24
N LYS A 115 -14.90 8.68 1.23
CA LYS A 115 -15.35 7.54 2.04
C LYS A 115 -15.19 7.78 3.54
N MET A 116 -14.16 8.49 4.03
CA MET A 116 -14.05 8.81 5.46
C MET A 116 -15.15 9.77 5.92
N ILE A 117 -15.50 10.78 5.10
CA ILE A 117 -16.61 11.69 5.41
C ILE A 117 -17.94 10.91 5.41
N ALA A 118 -18.18 10.11 4.38
CA ALA A 118 -19.39 9.30 4.29
C ALA A 118 -19.50 8.27 5.44
N ALA A 119 -18.38 7.66 5.83
CA ALA A 119 -18.34 6.74 6.98
C ALA A 119 -18.62 7.45 8.30
N THR A 120 -18.23 8.72 8.44
CA THR A 120 -18.55 9.53 9.62
C THR A 120 -20.01 10.01 9.63
N ALA A 121 -20.59 10.23 8.45
CA ALA A 121 -21.97 10.68 8.26
C ALA A 121 -23.01 9.55 8.21
N GLY A 122 -22.58 8.29 8.39
CA GLY A 122 -23.46 7.12 8.43
C GLY A 122 -24.40 7.10 9.64
N PRO A 123 -25.31 6.11 9.73
CA PRO A 123 -26.27 6.02 10.83
C PRO A 123 -25.56 5.96 12.19
N LEU A 124 -25.87 6.93 13.07
CA LEU A 124 -25.31 6.95 14.43
C LEU A 124 -25.90 5.84 15.31
N VAL A 125 -27.10 5.36 14.98
CA VAL A 125 -27.75 4.23 15.64
C VAL A 125 -27.62 3.01 14.72
N THR A 126 -26.92 2.00 15.21
CA THR A 126 -26.74 0.70 14.52
C THR A 126 -27.55 -0.37 15.23
N GLU A 127 -27.68 -1.55 14.61
CA GLU A 127 -28.42 -2.69 15.15
C GLU A 127 -27.85 -3.22 16.48
N THR A 128 -26.59 -2.88 16.82
CA THR A 128 -25.95 -3.30 18.07
C THR A 128 -25.65 -2.10 18.97
N ALA A 129 -25.85 -2.26 20.28
CA ALA A 129 -25.52 -1.21 21.26
C ALA A 129 -24.03 -0.80 21.19
N LEU A 130 -23.14 -1.77 20.91
CA LEU A 130 -21.70 -1.55 20.77
C LEU A 130 -21.37 -0.77 19.48
N GLY A 131 -22.05 -1.04 18.37
CA GLY A 131 -21.88 -0.29 17.13
C GLY A 131 -22.37 1.16 17.26
N THR A 132 -23.49 1.37 17.96
CA THR A 132 -24.04 2.71 18.23
C THR A 132 -23.08 3.54 19.10
N LEU A 133 -22.50 2.92 20.13
CA LEU A 133 -21.47 3.54 20.96
C LEU A 133 -20.25 3.96 20.11
N ASN A 134 -19.77 3.07 19.23
CA ASN A 134 -18.61 3.34 18.38
C ASN A 134 -18.87 4.51 17.41
N SER A 135 -20.01 4.50 16.72
CA SER A 135 -20.41 5.59 15.81
C SER A 135 -20.52 6.94 16.53
N LEU A 136 -21.08 6.96 17.74
CA LEU A 136 -21.16 8.17 18.58
C LEU A 136 -19.77 8.67 19.00
N ILE A 137 -18.89 7.77 19.45
CA ILE A 137 -17.52 8.14 19.84
C ILE A 137 -16.78 8.74 18.64
N ILE A 138 -16.84 8.09 17.48
CA ILE A 138 -16.19 8.58 16.26
C ILE A 138 -16.73 9.96 15.87
N PHE A 139 -18.06 10.14 15.86
CA PHE A 139 -18.68 11.42 15.54
C PHE A 139 -18.21 12.54 16.49
N ILE A 140 -18.24 12.30 17.81
CA ILE A 140 -17.77 13.26 18.81
C ILE A 140 -16.29 13.57 18.63
N LEU A 141 -15.45 12.56 18.41
CA LEU A 141 -14.01 12.75 18.20
C LEU A 141 -13.72 13.55 16.93
N VAL A 142 -14.47 13.34 15.85
CA VAL A 142 -14.32 14.13 14.62
C VAL A 142 -14.69 15.60 14.87
N VAL A 143 -15.84 15.86 15.48
CA VAL A 143 -16.27 17.24 15.78
C VAL A 143 -15.29 17.96 16.70
N THR A 144 -14.86 17.30 17.78
CA THR A 144 -13.87 17.89 18.72
C THR A 144 -12.49 18.06 18.10
N SER A 145 -12.07 17.18 17.18
CA SER A 145 -10.79 17.31 16.45
C SER A 145 -10.84 18.44 15.42
N LEU A 146 -11.96 18.65 14.74
CA LEU A 146 -12.15 19.81 13.87
C LEU A 146 -12.02 21.12 14.67
N SER A 147 -12.66 21.19 15.83
CA SER A 147 -12.53 22.32 16.75
C SER A 147 -11.08 22.56 17.22
N HIS A 148 -10.26 21.51 17.31
CA HIS A 148 -8.84 21.65 17.63
C HIS A 148 -8.04 22.40 16.54
N PHE A 149 -8.35 22.15 15.26
CA PHE A 149 -7.67 22.75 14.12
C PHE A 149 -8.23 24.11 13.67
N VAL A 150 -9.41 24.53 14.16
CA VAL A 150 -9.96 25.85 13.87
C VAL A 150 -9.21 26.91 14.68
N PHE A 151 -8.10 27.42 14.16
CA PHE A 151 -7.30 28.48 14.81
C PHE A 151 -7.86 29.90 14.59
N THR A 152 -8.84 30.05 13.70
CA THR A 152 -9.43 31.36 13.35
C THR A 152 -10.28 31.94 14.48
N ILE A 153 -10.90 31.09 15.32
CA ILE A 153 -11.75 31.52 16.44
C ILE A 153 -10.95 31.40 17.73
N LYS A 154 -10.32 32.49 18.15
CA LYS A 154 -9.45 32.52 19.33
C LYS A 154 -10.21 32.20 20.63
N GLU A 155 -11.53 32.43 20.68
CA GLU A 155 -12.36 32.09 21.86
C GLU A 155 -12.50 30.57 22.08
N VAL A 156 -12.29 29.73 21.06
CA VAL A 156 -12.42 28.26 21.21
C VAL A 156 -11.24 27.67 21.99
N HIS A 157 -10.07 28.34 21.97
CA HIS A 157 -8.87 27.90 22.70
C HIS A 157 -8.67 28.63 24.03
N MET A 158 -9.55 29.57 24.40
CA MET A 158 -9.50 30.33 25.64
C MET A 158 -10.75 30.11 26.50
N GLY A 159 -10.59 30.04 27.83
CA GLY A 159 -11.71 29.82 28.78
C GLY A 159 -12.19 28.36 28.88
N THR A 160 -13.40 28.14 29.41
CA THR A 160 -13.99 26.81 29.67
C THR A 160 -14.22 25.98 28.40
N VAL A 161 -14.42 26.64 27.26
CA VAL A 161 -14.63 26.01 25.94
C VAL A 161 -13.34 25.38 25.41
N ALA A 162 -12.17 25.76 25.94
CA ALA A 162 -10.87 25.19 25.58
C ALA A 162 -10.73 23.69 25.92
N TRP A 163 -11.66 23.12 26.70
CA TRP A 163 -11.69 21.68 26.97
C TRP A 163 -12.06 20.85 25.71
N ILE A 164 -12.89 21.41 24.83
CA ILE A 164 -13.36 20.73 23.60
C ILE A 164 -12.18 20.44 22.64
N PRO A 165 -11.34 21.43 22.27
CA PRO A 165 -10.10 21.20 21.53
C PRO A 165 -9.10 20.24 22.21
N ARG A 166 -9.07 20.18 23.54
CA ARG A 166 -8.18 19.27 24.27
C ARG A 166 -8.61 17.82 24.14
N ILE A 167 -9.91 17.53 24.24
CA ILE A 167 -10.45 16.20 23.97
C ILE A 167 -10.13 15.78 22.53
N GLY A 168 -10.35 16.67 21.56
CA GLY A 168 -9.99 16.43 20.16
C GLY A 168 -8.51 16.07 20.00
N ARG A 169 -7.61 16.80 20.66
CA ARG A 169 -6.17 16.49 20.66
C ARG A 169 -5.87 15.08 21.16
N TYR A 170 -6.46 14.67 22.28
CA TYR A 170 -6.26 13.31 22.79
C TYR A 170 -6.87 12.25 21.87
N GLY A 171 -8.04 12.53 21.29
CA GLY A 171 -8.66 11.69 20.26
C GLY A 171 -7.75 11.46 19.06
N MET A 172 -7.10 12.51 18.56
CA MET A 172 -6.13 12.40 17.48
C MET A 172 -4.90 11.59 17.87
N LEU A 173 -4.37 11.78 19.09
CA LEU A 173 -3.25 10.97 19.58
C LEU A 173 -3.61 9.48 19.64
N LEU A 174 -4.83 9.14 20.07
CA LEU A 174 -5.34 7.76 20.05
C LEU A 174 -5.48 7.23 18.62
N ALA A 175 -6.03 8.01 17.70
CA ALA A 175 -6.19 7.62 16.30
C ALA A 175 -4.83 7.40 15.61
N PHE A 176 -3.86 8.29 15.82
CA PHE A 176 -2.50 8.09 15.32
C PHE A 176 -1.84 6.87 15.94
N GLY A 177 -1.99 6.66 17.26
CA GLY A 177 -1.51 5.46 17.94
C GLY A 177 -2.09 4.17 17.36
N ALA A 178 -3.39 4.15 17.07
CA ALA A 178 -4.04 3.02 16.41
C ALA A 178 -3.53 2.80 14.98
N ALA A 179 -3.32 3.86 14.21
CA ALA A 179 -2.75 3.76 12.86
C ALA A 179 -1.31 3.21 12.88
N PHE A 180 -0.46 3.69 13.78
CA PHE A 180 0.87 3.13 14.01
C PHE A 180 0.79 1.66 14.43
N GLY A 181 -0.07 1.33 15.39
CA GLY A 181 -0.31 -0.05 15.83
C GLY A 181 -0.73 -0.98 14.69
N ASN A 182 -1.62 -0.52 13.80
CA ASN A 182 -2.07 -1.30 12.65
C ASN A 182 -0.93 -1.58 11.66
N THR A 183 -0.01 -0.62 11.45
CA THR A 183 1.16 -0.87 10.60
C THR A 183 2.10 -1.92 11.18
N VAL A 184 2.36 -1.86 12.49
CA VAL A 184 3.15 -2.87 13.21
C VAL A 184 2.48 -4.24 13.16
N MET A 185 1.17 -4.30 13.45
CA MET A 185 0.38 -5.53 13.38
C MET A 185 0.42 -6.13 11.97
N THR A 186 0.33 -5.31 10.92
CA THR A 186 0.40 -5.80 9.53
C THR A 186 1.74 -6.49 9.26
N ARG A 187 2.86 -5.94 9.75
CA ARG A 187 4.18 -6.56 9.60
C ARG A 187 4.29 -7.87 10.38
N PHE A 188 3.82 -7.90 11.62
CA PHE A 188 3.78 -9.14 12.41
C PHE A 188 2.87 -10.20 11.77
N SER A 189 1.71 -9.81 11.26
CA SER A 189 0.76 -10.71 10.58
C SER A 189 1.38 -11.32 9.31
N GLN A 190 2.12 -10.54 8.52
CA GLN A 190 2.87 -11.03 7.36
C GLN A 190 3.90 -12.09 7.76
N TYR A 191 4.62 -11.89 8.87
CA TYR A 191 5.60 -12.85 9.37
C TYR A 191 4.92 -14.08 10.01
N GLN A 192 3.83 -13.89 10.75
CA GLN A 192 3.01 -14.96 11.31
C GLN A 192 2.54 -15.92 10.21
N GLY A 193 2.12 -15.39 9.05
CA GLY A 193 1.76 -16.22 7.91
C GLY A 193 2.90 -17.13 7.44
N ARG A 194 4.15 -16.67 7.50
CA ARG A 194 5.33 -17.48 7.17
C ARG A 194 5.65 -18.51 8.25
N MET A 195 5.47 -18.15 9.51
CA MET A 195 5.63 -19.09 10.62
C MET A 195 4.59 -20.21 10.58
N LEU A 196 3.32 -19.88 10.32
CA LEU A 196 2.24 -20.86 10.13
C LEU A 196 2.53 -21.79 8.96
N PHE A 197 3.00 -21.26 7.83
CA PHE A 197 3.42 -22.06 6.69
C PHE A 197 4.51 -23.08 7.06
N LEU A 198 5.54 -22.68 7.82
CA LEU A 198 6.60 -23.60 8.25
C LEU A 198 6.08 -24.69 9.19
N LEU A 199 5.18 -24.36 10.13
CA LEU A 199 4.71 -25.28 11.16
C LEU A 199 3.61 -26.22 10.66
N ARG A 200 2.66 -25.70 9.88
CA ARG A 200 1.48 -26.45 9.39
C ARG A 200 1.71 -27.06 8.03
N ASP A 201 2.15 -26.26 7.05
CA ASP A 201 2.23 -26.74 5.66
C ASP A 201 3.50 -27.54 5.42
N TRP A 202 4.64 -27.15 6.01
CA TRP A 202 5.91 -27.87 5.84
C TRP A 202 6.09 -29.02 6.85
N LEU A 203 6.03 -28.75 8.15
CA LEU A 203 6.27 -29.76 9.19
C LEU A 203 5.02 -30.58 9.55
N GLY A 204 3.83 -30.00 9.41
CA GLY A 204 2.56 -30.65 9.75
C GLY A 204 2.43 -31.00 11.23
N ILE A 205 2.94 -30.12 12.10
CA ILE A 205 2.96 -30.25 13.57
C ILE A 205 1.89 -29.36 14.24
N ALA A 206 1.36 -28.37 13.51
CA ALA A 206 0.35 -27.41 13.97
C ALA A 206 -0.96 -27.49 13.18
#